data_AF-A0A8X6KW84-F1
#
_entry.id   AF-A0A8X6KW84-F1
#
_cell.length_a   1.000
_cell.length_b   1.000
_cell.length_c   1.000
_cell.angle_alpha   90.00
_cell.angle_beta   90.00
_cell.angle_gamma   90.00
#
_symmetry.space_group_name_H-M   'P 1'
#
loop_
_entity.id
_entity.type
_entity.pdbx_description
1 polymer ?
#
loop_
_entity_poly.entity_id
_entity_poly.type
_entity_poly.pdbx_seq_one_letter_code
_entity_poly.pdbx_strand_id
1 'polypeptide(L)'
;MEVNNQIPVLTQNNWNTWKHDMQVILMHYGCWQFIIQTKPEEPDEGATYKEKCDFQLRKDRCYTLIYTSISSDLKNLIIEQLME
;
A
#
# COMPACT_ATOMS: atom_id res chain seq x y z
N MET A 1 19.57 -7.33 -9.97
CA MET A 1 19.76 -5.89 -9.77
C MET A 1 18.95 -5.52 -8.54
N GLU A 2 19.60 -5.23 -7.42
CA GLU A 2 18.91 -4.67 -6.27
C GLU A 2 18.49 -3.26 -6.67
N VAL A 3 17.19 -3.09 -6.93
CA VAL A 3 16.65 -1.75 -7.10
C VAL A 3 16.74 -1.14 -5.71
N ASN A 4 17.64 -0.16 -5.51
CA ASN A 4 17.66 0.69 -4.33
C ASN A 4 16.39 1.56 -4.34
N ASN A 5 15.25 0.92 -4.11
CA ASN A 5 13.94 1.53 -4.04
C ASN A 5 13.75 2.09 -2.64
N GLN A 6 14.32 3.27 -2.40
CA GLN A 6 13.80 4.08 -1.30
C GLN A 6 12.32 4.32 -1.57
N ILE A 7 11.48 3.89 -0.63
CA ILE A 7 10.05 4.13 -0.66
C ILE A 7 9.86 5.65 -0.63
N PRO A 8 9.28 6.28 -1.68
CA PRO A 8 9.11 7.71 -1.72
C PRO A 8 8.22 8.17 -0.58
N VAL A 9 8.61 9.25 0.10
CA VAL A 9 7.84 9.79 1.22
C VAL A 9 6.84 10.80 0.69
N LEU A 10 5.55 10.62 1.01
CA LEU A 10 4.50 11.58 0.69
C LEU A 10 4.65 12.81 1.58
N THR A 11 4.74 13.96 0.95
CA THR A 11 4.74 15.29 1.57
C THR A 11 3.64 16.12 0.93
N GLN A 12 3.36 17.29 1.50
CA GLN A 12 2.33 18.19 0.97
C GLN A 12 2.59 18.65 -0.48
N ASN A 13 3.84 18.61 -0.94
CA ASN A 13 4.25 19.22 -2.20
C ASN A 13 4.54 18.22 -3.33
N ASN A 14 4.47 16.91 -3.08
CA ASN A 14 4.93 15.90 -4.04
C ASN A 14 3.89 14.84 -4.41
N TRP A 15 2.60 15.09 -4.17
CA TRP A 15 1.52 14.12 -4.41
C TRP A 15 1.57 13.45 -5.79
N ASN A 16 1.73 14.22 -6.87
CA ASN A 16 1.70 13.67 -8.22
C ASN A 16 2.86 12.70 -8.50
N THR A 17 4.07 13.07 -8.07
CA THR A 17 5.26 12.23 -8.21
C THR A 17 5.16 11.00 -7.31
N TRP A 18 4.83 11.20 -6.03
CA TRP A 18 4.66 10.12 -5.07
C TRP A 18 3.62 9.10 -5.54
N LYS A 19 2.49 9.57 -6.07
CA LYS A 19 1.41 8.71 -6.58
C LYS A 19 1.90 7.82 -7.73
N HIS A 20 2.65 8.38 -8.68
CA HIS A 20 3.19 7.61 -9.80
C HIS A 20 4.21 6.57 -9.32
N ASP A 21 5.15 6.97 -8.47
CA ASP A 21 6.18 6.08 -7.96
C ASP A 21 5.59 4.96 -7.08
N MET A 22 4.61 5.29 -6.22
CA MET A 22 3.85 4.30 -5.45
C MET A 22 3.11 3.32 -6.34
N GLN A 23 2.49 3.78 -7.43
CA GLN A 23 1.82 2.90 -8.37
C GLN A 23 2.80 1.88 -8.96
N VAL A 24 3.98 2.32 -9.40
CA VAL A 24 5.02 1.42 -9.96
C VAL A 24 5.51 0.42 -8.91
N ILE A 25 5.76 0.87 -7.68
CA ILE A 25 6.20 0.00 -6.58
C ILE A 25 5.12 -1.04 -6.22
N LEU A 26 3.86 -0.61 -6.12
CA LEU A 26 2.75 -1.51 -5.83
C LEU A 26 2.49 -2.52 -6.95
N MET A 27 2.70 -2.13 -8.22
CA MET A 27 2.66 -3.06 -9.35
C MET A 27 3.79 -4.09 -9.25
N HIS A 28 5.02 -3.67 -8.91
CA HIS A 28 6.16 -4.56 -8.72
C HIS A 28 5.89 -5.63 -7.64
N TYR A 29 5.21 -5.25 -6.54
CA TYR A 29 4.84 -6.18 -5.47
C TYR A 29 3.51 -6.94 -5.71
N GLY A 30 2.83 -6.72 -6.84
CA GLY A 30 1.50 -7.32 -7.10
C GLY A 30 0.40 -6.84 -6.16
N CYS A 31 0.60 -5.68 -5.52
CA CYS A 31 -0.28 -5.08 -4.53
C CYS A 31 -1.24 -4.03 -5.13
N TRP A 32 -0.97 -3.55 -6.34
CA TRP A 32 -1.77 -2.48 -6.97
C TRP A 32 -3.28 -2.79 -7.04
N GLN A 33 -3.63 -4.07 -7.22
CA GLN A 33 -5.02 -4.54 -7.22
C GLN A 33 -5.80 -4.17 -5.96
N PHE A 34 -5.14 -4.08 -4.80
CA PHE A 34 -5.78 -3.72 -3.53
C PHE A 34 -6.17 -2.24 -3.45
N ILE A 35 -5.63 -1.39 -4.33
CA ILE A 35 -5.87 0.06 -4.33
C ILE A 35 -6.91 0.46 -5.37
N ILE A 36 -6.90 -0.18 -6.54
CA ILE A 36 -7.81 0.16 -7.64
C ILE A 36 -9.17 -0.53 -7.54
N GLN A 37 -9.24 -1.69 -6.87
CA GLN A 37 -10.50 -2.43 -6.74
C GLN A 37 -11.18 -2.06 -5.43
N THR A 38 -12.46 -1.68 -5.51
CA THR A 38 -13.29 -1.44 -4.32
C THR A 38 -13.48 -2.71 -3.48
N LYS A 39 -13.42 -3.87 -4.15
CA LYS A 39 -13.39 -5.18 -3.51
C LYS A 39 -12.32 -6.03 -4.23
N PRO A 40 -11.15 -6.25 -3.61
CA PRO A 40 -10.14 -7.14 -4.17
C PRO A 40 -10.70 -8.55 -4.37
N GLU A 41 -10.32 -9.23 -5.45
CA GLU A 41 -10.68 -10.64 -5.66
C GLU A 41 -10.13 -11.49 -4.51
N GLU A 42 -11.03 -11.91 -3.61
CA GLU A 42 -10.69 -12.77 -2.51
C GLU A 42 -10.38 -14.19 -3.00
N PRO A 43 -9.52 -14.95 -2.30
CA PRO A 43 -9.29 -16.35 -2.62
C PRO A 43 -10.61 -17.14 -2.60
N ASP A 44 -10.78 -18.04 -3.56
CA ASP A 44 -11.94 -18.93 -3.65
C ASP A 44 -12.17 -19.72 -2.34
N GLU A 45 -13.39 -20.16 -2.09
CA GLU A 45 -13.74 -20.96 -0.92
C GLU A 45 -12.88 -22.23 -0.85
N GLY A 46 -12.63 -22.85 -1.99
CA GLY A 46 -11.75 -24.03 -2.16
C GLY A 46 -10.25 -23.74 -2.10
N ALA A 47 -9.83 -22.48 -1.99
CA ALA A 47 -8.41 -22.14 -1.89
C ALA A 47 -7.78 -22.73 -0.63
N THR A 48 -6.56 -23.20 -0.77
CA THR A 48 -5.77 -23.77 0.32
C THR A 48 -5.54 -22.73 1.42
N TYR A 49 -5.29 -23.21 2.64
CA TYR A 49 -4.93 -22.33 3.75
C TYR A 49 -3.73 -21.43 3.40
N LYS A 50 -2.73 -21.97 2.69
CA LYS A 50 -1.56 -21.22 2.27
C LYS A 50 -1.92 -20.05 1.36
N GLU A 51 -2.77 -20.26 0.36
CA GLU A 51 -3.20 -19.20 -0.56
C GLU A 51 -3.96 -18.07 0.17
N LYS A 52 -4.82 -18.44 1.13
CA LYS A 52 -5.53 -17.47 1.98
C LYS A 52 -4.56 -16.66 2.84
N CYS A 53 -3.57 -17.30 3.44
CA CYS A 53 -2.51 -16.61 4.18
C CYS A 53 -1.66 -15.70 3.29
N ASP A 54 -1.23 -16.17 2.12
CA ASP A 54 -0.41 -15.40 1.18
C ASP A 54 -1.17 -14.18 0.63
N PHE A 55 -2.47 -14.29 0.42
CA PHE A 55 -3.34 -13.18 0.07
C PHE A 55 -3.41 -12.13 1.18
N GLN A 56 -3.72 -12.56 2.41
CA GLN A 56 -3.79 -11.67 3.56
C GLN A 56 -2.46 -10.96 3.82
N LEU A 57 -1.34 -11.69 3.72
CA LEU A 57 0.00 -11.15 3.87
C LEU A 57 0.33 -10.09 2.81
N ARG A 58 -0.05 -10.31 1.54
CA ARG A 58 0.13 -9.31 0.48
C ARG A 58 -0.71 -8.05 0.74
N LYS A 59 -1.95 -8.22 1.20
CA LYS A 59 -2.84 -7.13 1.57
C LYS A 59 -2.25 -6.29 2.72
N ASP A 60 -1.81 -6.94 3.80
CA ASP A 60 -1.23 -6.25 4.97
C ASP A 60 0.08 -5.54 4.63
N ARG A 61 0.91 -6.15 3.78
CA ARG A 61 2.12 -5.52 3.24
C ARG A 61 1.81 -4.31 2.39
N CYS A 62 0.79 -4.36 1.54
CA CYS A 62 0.34 -3.22 0.74
C CYS A 62 -0.03 -2.03 1.62
N TYR A 63 -0.89 -2.24 2.61
CA TYR A 63 -1.31 -1.18 3.52
C TYR A 63 -0.16 -0.64 4.34
N THR A 64 0.71 -1.53 4.85
CA THR A 64 1.89 -1.13 5.62
C THR A 64 2.83 -0.29 4.77
N LEU A 65 3.09 -0.67 3.51
CA LEU A 65 3.95 0.06 2.59
C LEU A 65 3.44 1.48 2.32
N ILE A 66 2.15 1.62 2.05
CA ILE A 66 1.54 2.94 1.84
C ILE A 66 1.63 3.76 3.12
N TYR A 67 1.27 3.18 4.26
CA TYR A 67 1.31 3.89 5.54
C TYR A 67 2.73 4.34 5.90
N THR A 68 3.75 3.48 5.76
CA THR A 68 5.14 3.85 6.07
C THR A 68 5.69 4.91 5.13
N SER A 69 5.18 4.97 3.90
CA SER A 69 5.55 5.98 2.90
C SER A 69 4.95 7.37 3.14
N ILE A 70 4.08 7.57 4.14
CA ILE A 70 3.54 8.90 4.46
C ILE A 70 4.43 9.62 5.48
N SER A 71 4.73 10.90 5.24
CA SER A 71 5.47 11.73 6.21
C SER A 71 4.76 11.85 7.55
N SER A 72 5.54 12.01 8.62
CA SER A 72 5.02 12.15 9.98
C SER A 72 4.06 13.33 10.11
N ASP A 73 4.32 14.44 9.43
CA ASP A 73 3.46 15.65 9.48
C ASP A 73 2.06 15.35 8.93
N LEU A 74 1.97 14.65 7.80
CA LEU A 74 0.68 14.24 7.24
C LEU A 74 -0.01 13.16 8.09
N LYS A 75 0.74 12.24 8.70
CA LYS A 75 0.18 11.24 9.63
C LYS A 75 -0.48 11.89 10.84
N ASN A 76 0.17 12.91 11.40
CA ASN A 76 -0.38 13.65 12.55
C ASN A 76 -1.71 14.31 12.17
N LEU A 77 -1.81 14.93 11.00
CA LEU A 77 -3.06 15.51 10.51
C LEU A 77 -4.18 14.48 10.35
N ILE A 78 -3.88 13.27 9.85
CA ILE A 78 -4.87 12.19 9.72
C ILE A 78 -5.32 11.70 11.10
N ILE A 79 -4.40 11.57 12.05
CA ILE A 79 -4.72 11.14 13.42
C ILE A 79 -5.58 12.19 14.13
N GLU A 80 -5.25 13.48 13.99
CA GLU A 80 -6.05 14.58 14.55
C GLU A 80 -7.48 14.57 14.01
N GLN A 81 -7.67 14.36 12.70
CA GLN A 81 -9.02 14.28 12.08
C GLN A 81 -9.83 13.05 12.47
N LEU A 82 -9.19 11.96 12.90
CA LEU A 82 -9.86 10.73 13.34
C LEU A 82 -10.22 10.74 14.83
N MET A 83 -9.72 11.71 15.60
CA MET A 83 -9.97 11.84 17.05
C MET A 83 -11.01 12.93 17.39
N GLU A 84 -11.61 13.60 16.40
CA GLU A 84 -12.81 14.46 16.53
C GLU A 84 -14.10 13.69 16.21
#